data_AF-A0A2V9WXX6-F1
#
_entry.id   AF-A0A2V9WXX6-F1
#
_cell.length_a   1.000
_cell.length_b   1.000
_cell.length_c   1.000
_cell.angle_alpha   90.00
_cell.angle_beta   90.00
_cell.angle_gamma   90.00
#
_symmetry.space_group_name_H-M   'P 1'
#
loop_
_entity.id
_entity.type
_entity.pdbx_description
1 polymer ?
#
loop_
_entity_poly.entity_id
_entity_poly.type
_entity_poly.pdbx_seq_one_letter_code
_entity_poly.pdbx_strand_id
1 'polypeptide(L)'
;MKGFDRKDHSDLFLKICTEHSAVIPDESFTKLADEKERLRTVASLQQREQALATEVAEFRTTSAQTVEVQNRNVELIEEVKKRETAEDELRRFTRRLLASRDTEQRRVARELHENAAQLLAALAMSLSVLHEEKDALSPRGADAVLRSTSLTQNVRREVRKLSHVLHPPTLDEMGLAAALRWYVEQFAESSGIKAALDVPKTVGRLPRNLEIAAFRIVEESLKNACAIREVQASRFA
;
A
#
# COMPACT_ATOMS: atom_id res chain seq x y z
N MET A 1 -26.43 -30.27 -29.02
CA MET A 1 -26.18 -31.72 -29.20
C MET A 1 -25.43 -31.93 -30.51
N LYS A 2 -24.10 -31.92 -30.47
CA LYS A 2 -23.19 -32.34 -31.56
C LYS A 2 -22.31 -33.38 -30.87
N GLY A 3 -22.53 -34.68 -31.07
CA GLY A 3 -22.20 -35.39 -32.29
C GLY A 3 -20.95 -36.22 -31.95
N PHE A 4 -21.18 -37.46 -31.52
CA PHE A 4 -20.19 -38.44 -31.07
C PHE A 4 -19.43 -39.01 -32.28
N ASP A 5 -18.91 -38.13 -33.15
CA ASP A 5 -18.41 -38.46 -34.49
C ASP A 5 -17.11 -37.68 -34.79
N ARG A 6 -16.14 -37.77 -33.87
CA ARG A 6 -14.74 -37.47 -34.18
C ARG A 6 -14.01 -38.81 -34.30
N LYS A 7 -13.37 -39.05 -35.45
CA LYS A 7 -12.55 -40.25 -35.72
C LYS A 7 -11.57 -40.57 -34.58
N ASP A 8 -11.02 -39.53 -33.95
CA ASP A 8 -10.09 -39.65 -32.82
C ASP A 8 -10.66 -40.40 -31.60
N HIS A 9 -11.98 -40.31 -31.35
CA HIS A 9 -12.63 -41.07 -30.26
C HIS A 9 -12.94 -42.51 -30.65
N SER A 10 -13.18 -42.77 -31.94
CA SER A 10 -13.33 -44.12 -32.48
C SER A 10 -12.02 -44.89 -32.42
N ASP A 11 -10.90 -44.24 -32.74
CA ASP A 11 -9.57 -44.86 -32.68
C ASP A 11 -9.13 -45.13 -31.24
N LEU A 12 -9.45 -44.25 -30.29
CA LEU A 12 -9.19 -44.49 -28.87
C LEU A 12 -10.06 -45.63 -28.31
N PHE A 13 -11.33 -45.69 -28.72
CA PHE A 13 -12.23 -46.78 -28.35
C PHE A 13 -11.77 -48.13 -28.92
N LEU A 14 -11.40 -48.18 -30.21
CA LEU A 14 -10.84 -49.36 -30.84
C LEU A 14 -9.52 -49.78 -30.19
N LYS A 15 -8.66 -48.83 -29.81
CA LYS A 15 -7.39 -49.10 -29.13
C LYS A 15 -7.60 -49.71 -27.75
N ILE A 16 -8.54 -49.17 -26.97
CA ILE A 16 -8.98 -49.73 -25.68
C ILE A 16 -9.58 -51.13 -25.88
N CYS A 17 -10.43 -51.31 -26.90
CA CYS A 17 -10.99 -52.61 -27.24
C CYS A 17 -9.93 -53.63 -27.66
N THR A 18 -8.87 -53.25 -28.39
CA THR A 18 -7.75 -54.15 -28.71
C THR A 18 -6.83 -54.43 -27.52
N GLU A 19 -6.55 -53.45 -26.65
CA GLU A 19 -5.77 -53.65 -25.43
C GLU A 19 -6.51 -54.54 -24.41
N HIS A 20 -7.84 -54.50 -24.42
CA HIS A 20 -8.71 -55.32 -23.56
C HIS A 20 -9.36 -56.49 -24.32
N SER A 21 -9.00 -56.73 -25.59
CA SER A 21 -9.54 -57.82 -26.42
C SER A 21 -9.13 -59.20 -25.91
N ALA A 22 -8.11 -59.27 -25.05
CA ALA A 22 -7.74 -60.48 -24.32
C ALA A 22 -8.80 -60.89 -23.27
N VAL A 23 -9.84 -60.09 -23.06
CA VAL A 23 -10.94 -60.36 -22.11
C VAL A 23 -12.16 -61.01 -22.79
N ILE A 24 -12.18 -61.13 -24.12
CA ILE A 24 -13.19 -61.93 -24.83
C ILE A 24 -12.50 -63.21 -25.32
N PRO A 25 -12.71 -64.38 -24.69
CA PRO A 25 -12.12 -65.62 -25.14
C PRO A 25 -12.76 -66.01 -26.48
N ASP A 26 -11.99 -65.99 -27.57
CA ASP A 26 -12.33 -66.66 -28.84
C ASP A 26 -12.03 -68.18 -28.77
N GLU A 27 -11.71 -68.70 -27.58
CA GLU A 27 -11.34 -70.09 -27.40
C GLU A 27 -12.51 -70.88 -26.79
N SER A 28 -13.27 -71.48 -27.70
CA SER A 28 -13.94 -72.79 -27.53
C SER A 28 -13.70 -73.44 -26.16
N PHE A 29 -14.65 -73.28 -25.23
CA PHE A 29 -14.69 -73.96 -23.91
C PHE A 29 -14.75 -75.51 -24.01
N THR A 30 -14.56 -76.08 -25.19
CA THR A 30 -14.60 -77.52 -25.49
C THR A 30 -13.22 -78.16 -25.62
N LYS A 31 -12.11 -77.41 -25.53
CA LYS A 31 -10.73 -77.95 -25.65
C LYS A 31 -9.90 -77.99 -24.35
N LEU A 32 -10.50 -77.82 -23.19
CA LEU A 32 -9.84 -78.12 -21.90
C LEU A 32 -10.25 -79.52 -21.45
N ALA A 33 -9.28 -80.43 -21.37
CA ALA A 33 -9.47 -81.85 -21.12
C ALA A 33 -9.82 -82.20 -19.65
N ASP A 34 -9.71 -81.24 -18.71
CA ASP A 34 -9.96 -81.44 -17.27
C ASP A 34 -10.78 -80.28 -16.65
N GLU A 35 -11.81 -80.61 -15.87
CA GLU A 35 -12.74 -79.67 -15.21
C GLU A 35 -12.01 -78.73 -14.24
N LYS A 36 -10.95 -79.23 -13.62
CA LYS A 36 -10.09 -78.48 -12.70
C LYS A 36 -9.39 -77.30 -13.37
N GLU A 37 -9.07 -77.41 -14.66
CA GLU A 37 -8.38 -76.37 -15.44
C GLU A 37 -9.36 -75.24 -15.84
N ARG A 38 -10.62 -75.59 -16.13
CA ARG A 38 -11.70 -74.63 -16.37
C ARG A 38 -12.03 -73.82 -15.12
N LEU A 39 -12.16 -74.48 -13.96
CA LEU A 39 -12.43 -73.81 -12.68
C LEU A 39 -11.30 -72.84 -12.28
N ARG A 40 -10.04 -73.21 -12.53
CA ARG A 40 -8.89 -72.31 -12.30
C ARG A 40 -8.94 -71.07 -13.20
N THR A 41 -9.28 -71.27 -14.48
CA THR A 41 -9.39 -70.18 -15.45
C THR A 41 -10.51 -69.21 -15.06
N VAL A 42 -11.69 -69.72 -14.71
CA VAL A 42 -12.82 -68.92 -14.22
C VAL A 42 -12.44 -68.13 -12.96
N ALA A 43 -11.78 -68.78 -11.99
CA ALA A 43 -11.34 -68.10 -10.77
C ALA A 43 -10.33 -66.98 -11.07
N SER A 44 -9.39 -67.19 -12.00
CA SER A 44 -8.42 -66.15 -12.40
C SER A 44 -9.08 -64.96 -13.11
N LEU A 45 -10.10 -65.22 -13.94
CA LEU A 45 -10.87 -64.18 -14.62
C LEU A 45 -11.73 -63.39 -13.63
N GLN A 46 -12.39 -64.05 -12.68
CA GLN A 46 -13.15 -63.39 -11.62
C GLN A 46 -12.25 -62.52 -10.73
N GLN A 47 -11.06 -63.01 -10.38
CA GLN A 47 -10.10 -62.22 -9.61
C GLN A 47 -9.62 -60.98 -10.39
N ARG A 48 -9.40 -61.12 -11.70
CA ARG A 48 -8.99 -60.01 -12.57
C ARG A 48 -10.12 -59.00 -12.78
N GLU A 49 -11.36 -59.46 -12.94
CA GLU A 49 -12.56 -58.61 -13.01
C GLU A 49 -12.71 -57.78 -11.73
N GLN A 50 -12.53 -58.40 -10.56
CA GLN A 50 -12.63 -57.72 -9.28
C GLN A 50 -11.52 -56.69 -9.07
N ALA A 51 -10.29 -56.98 -9.50
CA ALA A 51 -9.19 -56.01 -9.49
C ALA A 51 -9.47 -54.80 -10.39
N LEU A 52 -9.95 -55.05 -11.62
CA LEU A 52 -10.37 -54.00 -12.56
C LEU A 52 -11.50 -53.13 -11.98
N ALA A 53 -12.47 -53.75 -11.30
CA ALA A 53 -13.57 -53.01 -10.66
C ALA A 53 -13.08 -52.06 -9.56
N THR A 54 -12.10 -52.49 -8.76
CA THR A 54 -11.48 -51.64 -7.73
C THR A 54 -10.72 -50.47 -8.35
N GLU A 55 -9.88 -50.73 -9.35
CA GLU A 55 -9.10 -49.69 -10.04
C GLU A 55 -10.00 -48.64 -10.72
N VAL A 56 -11.08 -49.08 -11.37
CA VAL A 56 -12.08 -48.18 -11.97
C VAL A 56 -12.79 -47.34 -10.90
N ALA A 57 -13.07 -47.90 -9.72
CA ALA A 57 -13.68 -47.16 -8.62
C ALA A 57 -12.73 -46.10 -8.04
N GLU A 58 -11.45 -46.42 -7.89
CA GLU A 58 -10.40 -45.49 -7.48
C GLU A 58 -10.24 -44.35 -8.51
N PHE A 59 -10.12 -44.69 -9.79
CA PHE A 59 -10.00 -43.70 -10.87
C PHE A 59 -11.20 -42.74 -10.94
N ARG A 60 -12.42 -43.26 -10.77
CA ARG A 60 -13.65 -42.44 -10.72
C ARG A 60 -13.61 -41.47 -9.54
N THR A 61 -13.14 -41.91 -8.38
CA THR A 61 -13.03 -41.08 -7.17
C THR A 61 -11.98 -39.99 -7.35
N THR A 62 -10.79 -40.32 -7.84
CA THR A 62 -9.73 -39.34 -8.13
C THR A 62 -10.16 -38.33 -9.20
N SER A 63 -10.85 -38.79 -10.24
CA SER A 63 -11.38 -37.91 -11.29
C SER A 63 -12.42 -36.93 -10.73
N ALA A 64 -13.32 -37.40 -9.85
CA ALA A 64 -14.30 -36.54 -9.19
C ALA A 64 -13.63 -35.48 -8.30
N GLN A 65 -12.65 -35.88 -7.49
CA GLN A 65 -11.86 -34.97 -6.65
C GLN A 65 -11.08 -33.94 -7.48
N THR A 66 -10.54 -34.36 -8.63
CA THR A 66 -9.80 -33.45 -9.53
C THR A 66 -10.71 -32.36 -10.09
N VAL A 67 -11.94 -32.71 -10.48
CA VAL A 67 -12.93 -31.74 -10.95
C VAL A 67 -13.34 -30.77 -9.83
N GLU A 68 -13.52 -31.27 -8.61
CA GLU A 68 -13.83 -30.42 -7.45
C GLU A 68 -12.71 -29.41 -7.17
N VAL A 69 -11.45 -29.86 -7.15
CA VAL A 69 -10.28 -28.98 -6.97
C VAL A 69 -10.18 -27.97 -8.11
N GLN A 70 -10.43 -28.37 -9.36
CA GLN A 70 -10.43 -27.45 -10.50
C GLN A 70 -11.50 -26.37 -10.36
N ASN A 71 -12.72 -26.74 -9.98
CA ASN A 71 -13.80 -25.78 -9.75
C ASN A 71 -13.43 -24.81 -8.62
N ARG A 72 -12.88 -25.33 -7.52
CA ARG A 72 -12.45 -24.49 -6.40
C ARG A 72 -11.32 -23.53 -6.78
N ASN A 73 -10.39 -23.98 -7.63
CA ASN A 73 -9.32 -23.12 -8.14
C ASN A 73 -9.86 -21.99 -9.02
N VAL A 74 -10.86 -22.25 -9.86
CA VAL A 74 -11.52 -21.22 -10.67
C VAL A 74 -12.17 -20.15 -9.77
N GLU A 75 -12.92 -20.57 -8.75
CA GLU A 75 -13.52 -19.65 -7.77
C GLU A 75 -12.48 -18.81 -7.03
N LEU A 76 -11.37 -19.43 -6.61
CA LEU A 76 -10.28 -18.73 -5.92
C LEU A 76 -9.60 -17.71 -6.84
N ILE A 77 -9.39 -18.04 -8.12
CA ILE A 77 -8.80 -17.10 -9.09
C ILE A 77 -9.72 -15.89 -9.28
N GLU A 78 -11.03 -16.10 -9.38
CA GLU A 78 -11.98 -14.98 -9.49
C GLU A 78 -11.99 -14.10 -8.24
N GLU A 79 -11.97 -14.71 -7.05
CA GLU A 79 -11.93 -14.00 -5.78
C GLU A 79 -10.62 -13.20 -5.62
N VAL A 80 -9.48 -13.80 -5.95
CA VAL A 80 -8.17 -13.11 -5.96
C VAL A 80 -8.22 -11.91 -6.91
N LYS A 81 -8.75 -12.09 -8.13
CA LYS A 81 -8.87 -11.01 -9.11
C LYS A 81 -9.77 -9.87 -8.60
N LYS A 82 -10.91 -10.20 -7.97
CA LYS A 82 -11.78 -9.19 -7.35
C LYS A 82 -11.04 -8.42 -6.26
N ARG A 83 -10.32 -9.11 -5.38
CA ARG A 83 -9.50 -8.48 -4.33
C ARG A 83 -8.42 -7.57 -4.90
N GLU A 84 -7.69 -8.02 -5.90
CA GLU A 84 -6.66 -7.21 -6.57
C GLU A 84 -7.26 -5.91 -7.15
N THR A 85 -8.41 -6.01 -7.84
CA THR A 85 -9.08 -4.81 -8.38
C THR A 85 -9.53 -3.84 -7.28
N ALA A 86 -10.09 -4.36 -6.18
CA ALA A 86 -10.52 -3.55 -5.04
C ALA A 86 -9.33 -2.89 -4.32
N GLU A 87 -8.22 -3.62 -4.16
CA GLU A 87 -6.98 -3.07 -3.61
C GLU A 87 -6.42 -1.94 -4.49
N ASP A 88 -6.43 -2.10 -5.80
CA ASP A 88 -5.96 -1.08 -6.73
C ASP A 88 -6.85 0.17 -6.72
N GLU A 89 -8.17 -0.01 -6.63
CA GLU A 89 -9.11 1.09 -6.44
C GLU A 89 -8.87 1.82 -5.12
N LEU A 90 -8.70 1.10 -4.02
CA LEU A 90 -8.40 1.66 -2.72
C LEU A 90 -7.07 2.43 -2.76
N ARG A 91 -6.01 1.85 -3.31
CA ARG A 91 -4.70 2.52 -3.48
C ARG A 91 -4.82 3.80 -4.29
N ARG A 92 -5.59 3.80 -5.39
CA ARG A 92 -5.83 5.00 -6.21
C ARG A 92 -6.61 6.06 -5.43
N PHE A 93 -7.64 5.66 -4.69
CA PHE A 93 -8.43 6.58 -3.87
C PHE A 93 -7.58 7.20 -2.76
N THR A 94 -6.82 6.40 -2.01
CA THR A 94 -5.90 6.88 -0.97
C THR A 94 -4.89 7.87 -1.53
N ARG A 95 -4.30 7.61 -2.70
CA ARG A 95 -3.37 8.56 -3.37
C ARG A 95 -4.06 9.89 -3.67
N ARG A 96 -5.28 9.88 -4.21
CA ARG A 96 -6.05 11.10 -4.49
C ARG A 96 -6.42 11.86 -3.21
N LEU A 97 -6.84 11.14 -2.17
CA LEU A 97 -7.18 11.73 -0.89
C LEU A 97 -5.98 12.42 -0.24
N LEU A 98 -4.82 11.76 -0.23
CA LEU A 98 -3.58 12.33 0.29
C LEU A 98 -3.13 13.57 -0.52
N ALA A 99 -3.26 13.53 -1.84
CA ALA A 99 -2.96 14.69 -2.69
C ALA A 99 -3.93 15.86 -2.46
N SER A 100 -5.23 15.57 -2.28
CA SER A 100 -6.24 16.58 -1.96
C SER A 100 -5.98 17.21 -0.59
N ARG A 101 -5.67 16.39 0.42
CA ARG A 101 -5.32 16.87 1.76
C ARG A 101 -4.10 17.80 1.73
N ASP A 102 -3.07 17.41 0.99
CA ASP A 102 -1.86 18.22 0.84
C ASP A 102 -2.14 19.55 0.11
N THR A 103 -3.02 19.53 -0.89
CA THR A 103 -3.45 20.74 -1.60
C THR A 103 -4.20 21.69 -0.67
N GLU A 104 -5.10 21.18 0.16
CA GLU A 104 -5.81 22.00 1.16
C GLU A 104 -4.89 22.51 2.25
N GLN A 105 -3.99 21.67 2.78
CA GLN A 105 -2.99 22.11 3.76
C GLN A 105 -2.11 23.24 3.22
N ARG A 106 -1.69 23.16 1.95
CA ARG A 106 -1.00 24.25 1.25
C ARG A 106 -1.83 25.51 1.15
N ARG A 107 -3.10 25.39 0.74
CA ARG A 107 -4.01 26.54 0.60
C ARG A 107 -4.17 27.25 1.94
N VAL A 108 -4.44 26.51 3.00
CA VAL A 108 -4.58 27.04 4.36
C VAL A 108 -3.27 27.66 4.86
N ALA A 109 -2.13 27.01 4.66
CA ALA A 109 -0.83 27.55 5.06
C ALA A 109 -0.51 28.89 4.37
N ARG A 110 -0.84 29.00 3.08
CA ARG A 110 -0.65 30.21 2.28
C ARG A 110 -1.62 31.31 2.70
N GLU A 111 -2.92 31.03 2.81
CA GLU A 111 -3.92 32.01 3.27
C GLU A 111 -3.59 32.52 4.67
N LEU A 112 -3.16 31.64 5.57
CA LEU A 112 -2.71 32.01 6.90
C LEU A 112 -1.47 32.92 6.82
N HIS A 113 -0.47 32.55 6.01
CA HIS A 113 0.75 33.35 5.89
C HIS A 113 0.47 34.73 5.29
N GLU A 114 -0.16 34.79 4.12
CA GLU A 114 -0.38 36.03 3.37
C GLU A 114 -1.30 36.98 4.13
N ASN A 115 -2.48 36.53 4.55
CA ASN A 115 -3.45 37.41 5.21
C ASN A 115 -2.98 37.81 6.61
N ALA A 116 -2.51 36.86 7.44
CA ALA A 116 -2.11 37.20 8.80
C ALA A 116 -0.79 37.98 8.81
N ALA A 117 0.17 37.70 7.91
CA ALA A 117 1.40 38.51 7.84
C ALA A 117 1.12 39.93 7.40
N GLN A 118 0.22 40.15 6.44
CA GLN A 118 -0.18 41.51 6.01
C GLN A 118 -0.85 42.28 7.15
N LEU A 119 -1.82 41.67 7.85
CA LEU A 119 -2.49 42.32 8.98
C LEU A 119 -1.52 42.63 10.13
N LEU A 120 -0.62 41.70 10.45
CA LEU A 120 0.41 41.91 11.48
C LEU A 120 1.45 42.95 11.07
N ALA A 121 1.76 43.07 9.78
CA ALA A 121 2.64 44.11 9.26
C ALA A 121 1.99 45.50 9.38
N ALA A 122 0.71 45.63 9.02
CA ALA A 122 -0.05 46.86 9.20
C ALA A 122 -0.14 47.25 10.69
N LEU A 123 -0.43 46.29 11.56
CA LEU A 123 -0.45 46.52 13.01
C LEU A 123 0.93 46.95 13.55
N ALA A 124 2.02 46.31 13.08
CA ALA A 124 3.37 46.68 13.46
C ALA A 124 3.75 48.09 13.00
N MET A 125 3.31 48.52 11.81
CA MET A 125 3.50 49.90 11.34
C MET A 125 2.77 50.89 12.22
N SER A 126 1.49 50.66 12.52
CA SER A 126 0.70 51.52 13.42
C SER A 126 1.33 51.63 14.81
N LEU A 127 1.83 50.52 15.36
CA LEU A 127 2.54 50.50 16.65
C LEU A 127 3.88 51.22 16.58
N SER A 128 4.59 51.17 15.43
CA SER A 128 5.86 51.88 15.25
C SER A 128 5.65 53.40 15.24
N VAL A 129 4.60 53.90 14.56
CA VAL A 129 4.23 55.32 14.60
C VAL A 129 3.93 55.77 16.03
N LEU A 130 3.12 55.00 16.78
CA LEU A 130 2.84 55.30 18.19
C LEU A 130 4.08 55.20 19.09
N HIS A 131 5.06 54.38 18.71
CA HIS A 131 6.32 54.28 19.43
C HIS A 131 7.25 55.47 19.17
N GLU A 132 7.23 56.04 17.97
CA GLU A 132 7.95 57.28 17.64
C GLU A 132 7.38 58.48 18.41
N GLU A 133 6.06 58.52 18.63
CA GLU A 133 5.38 59.55 19.43
C GLU A 133 5.34 59.23 20.94
N LYS A 134 6.16 58.29 21.43
CA LYS A 134 6.08 57.80 22.83
C LYS A 134 6.24 58.90 23.89
N ASP A 135 6.95 59.98 23.57
CA ASP A 135 7.21 61.07 24.51
C ASP A 135 5.98 61.97 24.72
N ALA A 136 5.00 61.90 23.79
CA ALA A 136 3.68 62.52 23.93
C ALA A 136 2.68 61.61 24.68
N LEU A 137 3.02 60.33 24.89
CA LEU A 137 2.20 59.39 25.64
C LEU A 137 2.48 59.48 27.14
N SER A 138 1.47 59.18 27.95
CA SER A 138 1.70 58.90 29.38
C SER A 138 2.65 57.70 29.55
N PRO A 139 3.38 57.57 30.68
CA PRO A 139 4.26 56.43 30.93
C PRO A 139 3.56 55.08 30.78
N ARG A 140 2.29 54.99 31.21
CA ARG A 140 1.46 53.80 31.05
C ARG A 140 1.09 53.52 29.60
N GLY A 141 0.89 54.56 28.79
CA GLY A 141 0.63 54.46 27.35
C GLY A 141 1.85 53.95 26.58
N ALA A 142 3.03 54.53 26.82
CA ALA A 142 4.28 54.10 26.20
C ALA A 142 4.61 52.62 26.51
N ASP A 143 4.42 52.21 27.76
CA ASP A 143 4.58 50.83 28.21
C ASP A 143 3.56 49.87 27.58
N ALA A 144 2.30 50.30 27.39
CA ALA A 144 1.31 49.53 26.65
C ALA A 144 1.69 49.33 25.17
N VAL A 145 2.24 50.35 24.50
CA VAL A 145 2.72 50.26 23.10
C VAL A 145 3.90 49.27 23.00
N LEU A 146 4.86 49.33 23.91
CA LEU A 146 6.00 48.39 23.96
C LEU A 146 5.55 46.93 24.14
N ARG A 147 4.63 46.68 25.09
CA ARG A 147 4.05 45.34 25.27
C ARG A 147 3.30 44.86 24.04
N SER A 148 2.51 45.74 23.42
CA SER A 148 1.71 45.40 22.23
C SER A 148 2.61 45.09 21.03
N THR A 149 3.72 45.81 20.89
CA THR A 149 4.75 45.55 19.87
C THR A 149 5.39 44.18 20.08
N SER A 150 5.78 43.88 21.32
CA SER A 150 6.37 42.58 21.69
C SER A 150 5.39 41.42 21.44
N LEU A 151 4.12 41.60 21.82
CA LEU A 151 3.07 40.62 21.58
C LEU A 151 2.84 40.39 20.08
N THR A 152 2.80 41.47 19.28
CA THR A 152 2.65 41.39 17.83
C THR A 152 3.80 40.62 17.18
N GLN A 153 5.05 40.85 17.62
CA GLN A 153 6.20 40.09 17.15
C GLN A 153 6.12 38.61 17.52
N ASN A 154 5.63 38.29 18.72
CA ASN A 154 5.41 36.90 19.15
C ASN A 154 4.32 36.22 18.33
N VAL A 155 3.16 36.85 18.14
CA VAL A 155 2.08 36.33 17.28
C VAL A 155 2.56 36.11 15.85
N ARG A 156 3.36 37.04 15.30
CA ARG A 156 3.97 36.88 13.96
C ARG A 156 4.87 35.65 13.89
N ARG A 157 5.62 35.36 14.95
CA ARG A 157 6.48 34.17 15.03
C ARG A 157 5.63 32.90 15.06
N GLU A 158 4.58 32.87 15.88
CA GLU A 158 3.68 31.71 15.99
C GLU A 158 2.89 31.45 14.71
N VAL A 159 2.39 32.48 14.03
CA VAL A 159 1.75 32.35 12.71
C VAL A 159 2.72 31.77 11.68
N ARG A 160 3.98 32.22 11.66
CA ARG A 160 5.00 31.66 10.77
C ARG A 160 5.29 30.19 11.08
N LYS A 161 5.39 29.82 12.37
CA LYS A 161 5.56 28.42 12.80
C LYS A 161 4.37 27.56 12.35
N LEU A 162 3.13 27.99 12.61
CA LEU A 162 1.92 27.27 12.23
C LEU A 162 1.80 27.08 10.72
N SER A 163 2.05 28.14 9.94
CA SER A 163 2.06 28.07 8.48
C SER A 163 3.06 27.02 7.99
N HIS A 164 4.26 26.97 8.56
CA HIS A 164 5.25 25.97 8.18
C HIS A 164 4.91 24.53 8.62
N VAL A 165 4.32 24.33 9.80
CA VAL A 165 3.85 23.01 10.24
C VAL A 165 2.75 22.49 9.31
N LEU A 166 1.90 23.38 8.79
CA LEU A 166 0.84 23.02 7.85
C LEU A 166 1.38 22.74 6.45
N HIS A 167 2.22 23.63 5.93
CA HIS A 167 2.99 23.41 4.71
C HIS A 167 4.05 24.52 4.60
N PRO A 168 5.37 24.23 4.54
CA PRO A 168 6.40 25.26 4.46
C PRO A 168 6.20 26.14 3.22
N PRO A 169 5.77 27.41 3.35
CA PRO A 169 5.68 28.32 2.21
C PRO A 169 7.07 28.57 1.60
N THR A 170 8.09 28.43 2.46
CA THR A 170 9.51 28.47 2.14
C THR A 170 9.95 27.43 1.12
N LEU A 171 9.27 26.28 0.96
CA LEU A 171 9.63 25.34 -0.11
C LEU A 171 9.33 25.95 -1.48
N ASP A 172 8.17 26.59 -1.62
CA ASP A 172 7.76 27.24 -2.88
C ASP A 172 8.64 28.49 -3.14
N GLU A 173 8.91 29.34 -2.13
CA GLU A 173 9.64 30.61 -2.29
C GLU A 173 11.18 30.50 -2.23
N MET A 174 11.72 29.71 -1.30
CA MET A 174 13.15 29.63 -0.99
C MET A 174 13.82 28.32 -1.43
N GLY A 175 13.04 27.32 -1.82
CA GLY A 175 13.52 26.02 -2.30
C GLY A 175 13.87 25.02 -1.20
N LEU A 176 14.18 23.79 -1.62
CA LEU A 176 14.36 22.63 -0.75
C LEU A 176 15.38 22.83 0.38
N ALA A 177 16.56 23.37 0.06
CA ALA A 177 17.65 23.50 1.04
C ALA A 177 17.30 24.45 2.20
N ALA A 178 16.61 25.55 1.91
CA ALA A 178 16.17 26.51 2.92
C ALA A 178 15.05 25.92 3.80
N ALA A 179 14.08 25.26 3.17
CA ALA A 179 12.98 24.60 3.87
C ALA A 179 13.50 23.50 4.83
N LEU A 180 14.45 22.67 4.38
CA LEU A 180 15.05 21.63 5.21
C LEU A 180 15.83 22.20 6.39
N ARG A 181 16.65 23.25 6.19
CA ARG A 181 17.42 23.89 7.29
C ARG A 181 16.49 24.36 8.40
N TRP A 182 15.48 25.11 8.01
CA TRP A 182 14.48 25.61 8.95
C TRP A 182 13.76 24.47 9.67
N TYR A 183 13.34 23.43 8.94
CA TYR A 183 12.62 22.30 9.54
C TYR A 183 13.47 21.53 10.56
N VAL A 184 14.74 21.29 10.24
CA VAL A 184 15.68 20.60 11.13
C VAL A 184 15.94 21.41 12.40
N GLU A 185 16.10 22.72 12.28
CA GLU A 185 16.25 23.62 13.44
C GLU A 185 15.03 23.57 14.35
N GLN A 186 13.83 23.70 13.79
CA GLN A 186 12.59 23.63 14.57
C GLN A 186 12.35 22.26 15.19
N PHE A 187 12.66 21.19 14.47
CA PHE A 187 12.57 19.83 15.00
C PHE A 187 13.53 19.63 16.19
N ALA A 188 14.76 20.14 16.09
CA ALA A 188 15.73 20.07 17.17
C ALA A 188 15.27 20.85 18.41
N GLU A 189 14.71 22.05 18.21
CA GLU A 189 14.12 22.87 19.28
C GLU A 189 12.93 22.16 19.96
N SER A 190 12.02 21.55 19.20
CA SER A 190 10.80 20.97 19.74
C SER A 190 11.00 19.58 20.38
N SER A 191 11.89 18.76 19.83
CA SER A 191 12.11 17.38 20.28
C SER A 191 13.25 17.23 21.31
N GLY A 192 14.11 18.26 21.41
CA GLY A 192 15.36 18.20 22.17
C GLY A 192 16.38 17.20 21.58
N ILE A 193 16.17 16.72 20.36
CA ILE A 193 17.08 15.82 19.65
C ILE A 193 18.05 16.68 18.84
N LYS A 194 19.36 16.46 19.03
CA LYS A 194 20.37 17.11 18.18
C LYS A 194 20.26 16.59 16.75
N ALA A 195 19.92 17.48 15.82
CA ALA A 195 19.90 17.20 14.40
C ALA A 195 20.79 18.22 13.67
N ALA A 196 21.56 17.74 12.69
CA ALA A 196 22.43 18.56 11.86
C ALA A 196 22.07 18.31 10.39
N LEU A 197 22.05 19.37 9.60
CA LEU A 197 21.74 19.29 8.18
C LEU A 197 22.95 19.71 7.35
N ASP A 198 23.39 18.82 6.47
CA ASP A 198 24.37 19.13 5.44
C ASP A 198 23.71 19.03 4.06
N VAL A 199 23.58 20.17 3.38
CA VAL A 199 23.03 20.26 2.02
C VAL A 199 24.01 21.08 1.18
N PRO A 200 24.59 20.49 0.12
CA PRO A 200 25.51 21.20 -0.75
C PRO A 200 24.89 22.46 -1.33
N LYS A 201 25.65 23.57 -1.37
CA LYS A 201 25.20 24.83 -1.99
C LYS A 201 24.91 24.71 -3.50
N THR A 202 25.37 23.62 -4.13
CA THR A 202 25.11 23.29 -5.53
C THR A 202 23.71 22.72 -5.77
N VAL A 203 22.97 22.36 -4.72
CA VAL A 203 21.57 21.95 -4.83
C VAL A 203 20.73 23.19 -5.15
N GLY A 204 20.48 23.39 -6.44
CA GLY A 204 19.56 24.40 -6.96
C GLY A 204 18.10 23.98 -6.85
N ARG A 205 17.23 24.63 -7.64
CA ARG A 205 15.82 24.25 -7.71
C ARG A 205 15.65 22.92 -8.44
N LEU A 206 14.85 22.04 -7.87
CA LEU A 206 14.45 20.76 -8.47
C LEU A 206 13.02 20.88 -8.99
N PRO A 207 12.55 19.94 -9.84
CA PRO A 207 11.14 19.87 -10.18
C PRO A 207 10.30 19.82 -8.90
N ARG A 208 9.25 20.64 -8.82
CA ARG A 208 8.49 20.85 -7.58
C ARG A 208 8.06 19.56 -6.88
N ASN A 209 7.58 18.58 -7.63
CA ASN A 209 7.18 17.28 -7.09
C ASN A 209 8.33 16.54 -6.39
N LEU A 210 9.56 16.70 -6.89
CA LEU A 210 10.78 16.14 -6.31
C LEU A 210 11.18 16.88 -5.03
N GLU A 211 11.07 18.22 -5.01
CA GLU A 211 11.31 19.02 -3.79
C GLU A 211 10.35 18.60 -2.66
N ILE A 212 9.07 18.48 -2.98
CA ILE A 212 8.05 18.03 -2.02
C ILE A 212 8.34 16.61 -1.54
N ALA A 213 8.64 15.69 -2.46
CA ALA A 213 8.93 14.31 -2.11
C ALA A 213 10.15 14.19 -1.20
N ALA A 214 11.25 14.88 -1.54
CA ALA A 214 12.46 14.91 -0.74
C ALA A 214 12.21 15.51 0.65
N PHE A 215 11.47 16.62 0.72
CA PHE A 215 11.11 17.24 2.00
C PHE A 215 10.31 16.28 2.88
N ARG A 216 9.29 15.60 2.33
CA ARG A 216 8.47 14.62 3.05
C ARG A 216 9.27 13.41 3.53
N ILE A 217 10.24 12.94 2.74
CA ILE A 217 11.12 11.84 3.15
C ILE A 217 11.90 12.24 4.40
N VAL A 218 12.47 13.45 4.42
CA VAL A 218 13.20 13.95 5.60
C VAL A 218 12.27 14.16 6.79
N GLU A 219 11.09 14.74 6.55
CA GLU A 219 10.06 14.94 7.57
C GLU A 219 9.69 13.62 8.28
N GLU A 220 9.35 12.61 7.49
CA GLU A 220 8.95 11.30 8.03
C GLU A 220 10.13 10.56 8.68
N SER A 221 11.34 10.71 8.12
CA SER A 221 12.54 10.11 8.72
C SER A 221 12.84 10.67 10.10
N LEU A 222 12.70 11.99 10.31
CA LEU A 222 12.90 12.62 11.60
C LEU A 222 11.79 12.28 12.60
N LYS A 223 10.52 12.24 12.15
CA LYS A 223 9.40 11.77 12.99
C LYS A 223 9.62 10.33 13.46
N ASN A 224 10.02 9.45 12.54
CA ASN A 224 10.34 8.06 12.86
C ASN A 224 11.48 7.95 13.86
N ALA A 225 12.56 8.72 13.69
CA ALA A 225 13.68 8.75 14.63
C ALA A 225 13.24 9.20 16.05
N CYS A 226 12.35 10.20 16.14
CA CYS A 226 11.79 10.64 17.41
C CYS A 226 10.96 9.54 18.08
N ALA A 227 10.05 8.92 17.33
CA ALA A 227 9.17 7.87 17.83
C ALA A 227 9.95 6.65 18.34
N ILE A 228 11.02 6.25 17.63
CA ILE A 228 11.88 5.14 18.06
C ILE A 228 12.55 5.45 19.41
N ARG A 229 13.04 6.69 19.61
CA ARG A 229 13.66 7.10 20.88
C ARG A 229 12.65 7.05 22.04
N GLU A 230 11.44 7.53 21.82
CA GLU A 230 10.38 7.51 22.84
C GLU A 230 9.99 6.08 23.24
N VAL A 231 9.88 5.18 22.26
CA VAL A 231 9.61 3.76 22.51
C VAL A 231 10.75 3.09 23.27
N GLN A 232 12.01 3.43 22.97
CA GLN A 232 13.17 2.91 23.71
C GLN A 232 13.22 3.46 25.14
N ALA A 233 12.96 4.76 25.33
CA ALA A 233 12.91 5.37 26.66
C ALA A 233 11.80 4.77 27.55
N SER A 234 10.66 4.41 26.97
CA SER A 234 9.54 3.73 27.64
C SER A 234 9.82 2.26 27.98
N ARG A 235 10.78 1.61 27.32
CA ARG A 235 11.09 0.18 27.50
C ARG A 235 12.16 -0.08 28.57
N PHE A 236 12.84 0.95 29.03
CA PHE A 236 13.92 0.90 30.03
C PHE A 236 13.61 1.75 31.28
N ALA A 237 12.37 2.21 31.43
CA ALA A 237 11.82 2.81 32.65
C ALA A 237 10.84 1.82 33.30
#